data_AF-A0A2E4D8Q6-F1
#
_entry.id   AF-A0A2E4D8Q6-F1
#
_cell.length_a   1.000
_cell.length_b   1.000
_cell.length_c   1.000
_cell.angle_alpha   90.00
_cell.angle_beta   90.00
_cell.angle_gamma   90.00
#
_symmetry.space_group_name_H-M   'P 1'
#
loop_
_entity.id
_entity.type
_entity.pdbx_description
1 polymer ?
#
loop_
_entity_poly.entity_id
_entity_poly.type
_entity_poly.pdbx_seq_one_letter_code
_entity_poly.pdbx_strand_id
1 'polypeptide(L)'
;MTKKVDKSPLDFESYAKYEIPHEYMAFTIQFFDVSQMECDDLEYDYYRQGFKIFHTEIERSSGGLFNYKMIIAKSAMTFQK
;
A
#
# COMPACT_ATOMS: atom_id res chain seq x y z
N MET A 1 16.86 -3.83 12.00
CA MET A 1 15.81 -4.86 12.04
C MET A 1 15.22 -4.95 10.64
N THR A 2 15.24 -6.12 10.01
CA THR A 2 14.68 -6.31 8.66
C THR A 2 13.16 -6.38 8.80
N LYS A 3 12.47 -5.29 8.45
CA LYS A 3 11.00 -5.22 8.48
C LYS A 3 10.45 -6.32 7.57
N LYS A 4 9.44 -7.06 8.04
CA LYS A 4 8.70 -7.97 7.17
C LYS A 4 7.76 -7.12 6.33
N VAL A 5 7.96 -7.19 5.02
CA VAL A 5 7.12 -6.56 4.02
C VAL A 5 6.62 -7.64 3.10
N ASP A 6 5.31 -7.67 2.91
CA ASP A 6 4.68 -8.41 1.83
C ASP A 6 4.11 -7.42 0.82
N LYS A 7 4.41 -7.63 -0.45
CA LYS A 7 3.86 -6.84 -1.56
C LYS A 7 3.40 -7.80 -2.64
N SER A 8 2.12 -7.77 -2.94
CA SER A 8 1.48 -8.62 -3.93
C SER A 8 0.61 -7.80 -4.89
N PRO A 9 0.47 -8.23 -6.16
CA PRO A 9 -0.52 -7.66 -7.07
C PRO A 9 -1.92 -7.75 -6.47
N LEU A 10 -2.73 -6.74 -6.71
CA LEU A 10 -4.11 -6.74 -6.25
C LEU A 10 -4.98 -7.67 -7.12
N ASP A 11 -5.85 -8.47 -6.50
CA ASP A 11 -6.79 -9.34 -7.22
C ASP A 11 -7.95 -8.55 -7.85
N PHE A 12 -8.64 -9.16 -8.81
CA PHE A 12 -9.72 -8.53 -9.57
C PHE A 12 -10.91 -8.11 -8.68
N GLU A 13 -11.23 -8.90 -7.65
CA GLU A 13 -12.32 -8.59 -6.72
C GLU A 13 -12.01 -7.31 -5.93
N SER A 14 -10.76 -7.14 -5.53
CA SER A 14 -10.29 -5.97 -4.80
C SER A 14 -10.24 -4.71 -5.67
N TYR A 15 -9.98 -4.83 -6.98
CA TYR A 15 -10.14 -3.70 -7.91
C TYR A 15 -11.57 -3.15 -7.88
N ALA A 16 -12.57 -4.02 -7.91
CA ALA A 16 -13.97 -3.62 -7.83
C ALA A 16 -14.32 -3.06 -6.44
N LYS A 17 -13.87 -3.72 -5.37
CA LYS A 17 -14.11 -3.31 -3.97
C LYS A 17 -13.60 -1.90 -3.66
N TYR A 18 -12.42 -1.55 -4.18
CA TYR A 18 -11.76 -0.27 -3.90
C TYR A 18 -11.92 0.75 -5.03
N GLU A 19 -12.81 0.48 -5.99
CA GLU A 19 -13.11 1.35 -7.13
C GLU A 19 -11.86 1.81 -7.90
N ILE A 20 -10.90 0.90 -8.06
CA ILE A 20 -9.62 1.20 -8.73
C ILE A 20 -9.84 1.05 -10.24
N PRO A 21 -9.56 2.09 -11.05
CA PRO A 21 -9.69 1.97 -12.50
C PRO A 21 -8.72 0.94 -13.08
N HIS A 22 -9.17 0.17 -14.08
CA HIS A 22 -8.35 -0.88 -14.69
C HIS A 22 -7.09 -0.36 -15.41
N GLU A 23 -7.01 0.95 -15.70
CA GLU A 23 -5.79 1.58 -16.22
C GLU A 23 -4.66 1.70 -15.17
N TYR A 24 -4.92 1.39 -13.90
CA TYR A 24 -3.91 1.40 -12.84
C TYR A 24 -3.35 0.00 -12.58
N MET A 25 -2.04 -0.04 -12.31
CA MET A 25 -1.39 -1.20 -11.71
C MET A 25 -1.45 -1.07 -10.19
N ALA A 26 -2.22 -1.94 -9.54
CA ALA A 26 -2.49 -1.90 -8.10
C ALA A 26 -1.78 -3.03 -7.34
N PHE A 27 -1.44 -2.75 -6.09
CA PHE A 27 -0.73 -3.64 -5.20
C PHE A 27 -1.33 -3.57 -3.79
N THR A 28 -1.37 -4.72 -3.12
CA THR A 28 -1.51 -4.79 -1.67
C THR A 28 -0.11 -4.80 -1.07
N ILE A 29 0.11 -3.98 -0.04
CA ILE A 29 1.35 -3.97 0.72
C ILE A 29 1.02 -4.12 2.19
N GLN A 30 1.68 -5.04 2.86
CA GLN A 30 1.56 -5.27 4.30
C GLN A 30 2.91 -5.08 4.97
N PHE A 31 2.92 -4.25 6.00
CA PHE A 31 4.02 -4.00 6.91
C PHE A 31 3.65 -4.56 8.27
N PHE A 32 4.59 -5.27 8.90
CA PHE A 32 4.39 -5.84 10.23
C PHE A 32 5.25 -5.14 11.26
N ASP A 33 4.72 -5.01 12.46
CA ASP A 33 5.41 -4.46 13.63
C ASP A 33 6.02 -3.07 13.38
N VAL A 34 5.25 -2.18 12.77
CA VAL A 34 5.63 -0.78 12.52
C VAL A 34 5.00 0.16 13.55
N SER A 35 5.70 1.23 13.90
CA SER A 35 5.14 2.32 14.70
C SER A 35 4.21 3.20 13.87
N GLN A 36 3.39 4.01 14.53
CA GLN A 36 2.48 4.94 13.85
C GLN A 36 3.23 5.96 12.98
N MET A 37 4.36 6.49 13.47
CA MET A 37 5.19 7.42 12.70
C MET A 37 5.73 6.76 11.43
N GLU A 38 6.10 5.48 11.49
CA GLU A 38 6.56 4.75 10.32
C GLU A 38 5.44 4.52 9.30
N CYS A 39 4.18 4.40 9.74
CA CYS A 39 3.05 4.35 8.79
C CYS A 39 2.98 5.65 7.97
N ASP A 40 3.07 6.80 8.61
CA ASP A 40 3.02 8.11 7.95
C ASP A 40 4.21 8.28 6.97
N ASP A 41 5.40 7.88 7.38
CA ASP A 41 6.61 7.91 6.53
C ASP A 41 6.44 7.00 5.28
N LEU A 42 5.84 5.81 5.45
CA LEU A 42 5.60 4.87 4.36
C LEU A 42 4.58 5.43 3.35
N GLU A 43 3.49 6.03 3.82
CA GLU A 43 2.52 6.68 2.95
C GLU A 43 3.19 7.78 2.11
N TYR A 44 4.02 8.60 2.76
CA TYR A 44 4.77 9.66 2.11
C TYR A 44 5.74 9.13 1.05
N ASP A 45 6.45 8.04 1.34
CA ASP A 45 7.37 7.41 0.39
C ASP A 45 6.67 6.87 -0.86
N TYR A 46 5.50 6.24 -0.72
CA TYR A 46 4.73 5.77 -1.87
C TYR A 46 4.11 6.91 -2.66
N TYR A 47 3.64 7.95 -1.98
CA TYR A 47 3.18 9.17 -2.62
C TYR A 47 4.28 9.80 -3.50
N ARG A 48 5.51 9.93 -2.97
CA ARG A 48 6.67 10.43 -3.72
C ARG A 48 7.07 9.57 -4.92
N GLN A 49 6.81 8.28 -4.86
CA GLN A 49 7.02 7.35 -5.99
C GLN A 49 5.92 7.43 -7.06
N GLY A 50 4.91 8.29 -6.86
CA GLY A 50 3.79 8.50 -7.77
C GLY A 50 2.70 7.45 -7.64
N PHE A 51 2.62 6.75 -6.51
CA PHE A 51 1.48 5.91 -6.20
C PHE A 51 0.36 6.74 -5.56
N LYS A 52 -0.87 6.39 -5.91
CA LYS A 52 -2.07 6.82 -5.20
C LYS A 52 -2.44 5.74 -4.19
N ILE A 53 -2.76 6.15 -2.97
CA ILE A 53 -3.26 5.26 -1.92
C ILE A 53 -4.79 5.25 -2.00
N PHE A 54 -5.38 4.07 -2.15
CA PHE A 54 -6.82 3.87 -2.26
C PHE A 54 -7.45 3.42 -0.94
N HIS A 55 -6.69 2.69 -0.14
CA HIS A 55 -7.15 2.20 1.15
C HIS A 55 -5.97 1.94 2.08
N THR A 56 -6.18 2.22 3.35
CA THR A 56 -5.24 1.91 4.43
C THR A 56 -5.99 1.23 5.57
N GLU A 57 -5.33 0.29 6.22
CA GLU A 57 -5.86 -0.50 7.32
C GLU A 57 -4.75 -0.66 8.35
N ILE A 58 -5.05 -0.33 9.61
CA ILE A 58 -4.09 -0.40 10.71
C ILE A 58 -4.66 -1.27 11.82
N GLU A 59 -3.91 -2.29 12.20
CA GLU A 59 -4.26 -3.22 13.26
C GLU A 59 -3.20 -3.17 14.35
N ARG A 60 -3.63 -3.18 15.62
CA ARG A 60 -2.69 -3.21 16.75
C ARG A 60 -2.04 -4.58 16.84
N SER A 61 -0.71 -4.62 16.79
CA SER A 61 0.12 -5.77 17.11
C SER A 61 0.54 -5.72 18.59
N SER A 62 1.33 -6.70 19.01
CA SER A 62 1.89 -6.75 20.35
C SER A 62 2.94 -5.64 20.58
N GLY A 63 3.12 -5.22 21.83
CA GLY A 63 4.20 -4.29 22.19
C GLY A 63 4.00 -2.84 21.75
N GLY A 64 2.78 -2.43 21.39
CA GLY A 64 2.49 -1.06 20.95
C GLY A 64 2.84 -0.77 19.48
N LEU A 65 3.15 -1.82 18.72
CA LEU A 65 3.38 -1.75 17.27
C LEU A 65 2.10 -2.07 16.50
N PHE A 66 2.14 -1.86 15.19
CA PHE A 66 1.01 -2.01 14.30
C PHE A 66 1.34 -2.90 13.11
N ASN A 67 0.35 -3.65 12.64
CA ASN A 67 0.35 -4.21 11.31
C ASN A 67 -0.40 -3.24 10.41
N TYR A 68 0.26 -2.84 9.33
CA TYR A 68 -0.20 -1.77 8.47
C TYR A 68 -0.32 -2.28 7.05
N LYS A 69 -1.53 -2.16 6.49
CA LYS A 69 -1.85 -2.62 5.14
C LYS A 69 -2.28 -1.44 4.29
N MET A 70 -1.75 -1.38 3.08
CA MET A 70 -2.09 -0.37 2.09
C MET A 70 -2.51 -1.03 0.78
N ILE A 71 -3.52 -0.46 0.14
CA ILE A 71 -3.84 -0.70 -1.26
C ILE A 71 -3.39 0.53 -2.04
N ILE A 72 -2.38 0.36 -2.87
CA ILE A 72 -1.79 1.45 -3.66
C ILE A 72 -1.91 1.13 -5.14
N ALA A 73 -2.00 2.15 -5.98
CA ALA A 73 -1.97 1.96 -7.43
C ALA A 73 -1.26 3.10 -8.15
N LYS A 74 -0.68 2.80 -9.31
CA LYS A 74 -0.03 3.77 -10.19
C LYS A 74 -0.54 3.59 -11.62
N SER A 75 -0.73 4.68 -12.35
CA SER A 75 -1.21 4.61 -13.74
C SER A 75 -0.24 3.79 -14.60
N ALA A 76 -0.76 2.81 -15.34
CA ALA A 76 0.03 1.99 -16.25
C ALA A 76 0.52 2.78 -17.47
N MET A 77 -0.06 3.96 -17.75
CA MET A 77 0.29 4.83 -18.89
C MET A 77 1.55 5.68 -18.68
N THR A 78 2.60 5.14 -18.06
CA THR A 78 3.89 5.85 -17.95
C THR A 78 4.91 5.39 -18.99
N PHE A 79 4.48 5.17 -20.24
CA PHE A 79 5.36 5.07 -21.40
C PHE A 79 4.85 5.99 -22.51
N GLN A 80 5.18 7.28 -22.43
CA GLN A 80 5.25 8.11 -23.63
C GLN A 80 6.58 7.77 -24.32
N LYS A 81 6.49 7.22 -25.54
CA LYS A 81 7.61 7.15 -26.49
C LYS A 81 7.91 8.54 -27.04
#